data_AF-A0A9P6S2F8-F1
#
_entry.id   AF-A0A9P6S2F8-F1
#
_cell.length_a   1.000
_cell.length_b   1.000
_cell.length_c   1.000
_cell.angle_alpha   90.00
_cell.angle_beta   90.00
_cell.angle_gamma   90.00
#
_symmetry.space_group_name_H-M   'P 1'
#
loop_
_entity.id
_entity.type
_entity.pdbx_description
1 polymer ?
#
loop_
_entity_poly.entity_id
_entity_poly.type
_entity_poly.pdbx_seq_one_letter_code
_entity_poly.pdbx_strand_id
1 'polypeptide(L)'
;MRTFLKLVVCAVMAVQSVTARSASLAAGNVSFPKYNRLSMNDTAILLIDHQVGLQALVKDFDTVGFQNNVLALAGIAKELKLPVVITASVPEGPNGPLMPEILEMFPDVVVVSRHGEVNAWDSPEFRAAVKKTG
;
A
#
# COMPACT_ATOMS: atom_id res chain seq x y z
N MET A 1 -14.26 -17.26 10.33
CA MET A 1 -13.35 -17.51 9.19
C MET A 1 -13.90 -16.84 7.92
N ARG A 2 -14.16 -15.53 7.97
CA ARG A 2 -14.79 -14.76 6.90
C ARG A 2 -14.02 -13.45 6.68
N THR A 3 -13.75 -13.20 5.41
CA THR A 3 -13.25 -11.97 4.80
C THR A 3 -11.78 -11.67 5.03
N PHE A 4 -10.97 -12.17 4.10
CA PHE A 4 -9.58 -11.78 3.91
C PHE A 4 -9.52 -10.29 3.56
N LEU A 5 -8.86 -9.55 4.45
CA LEU A 5 -8.27 -8.24 4.29
C LEU A 5 -7.81 -7.98 2.83
N LYS A 6 -8.40 -6.96 2.20
CA LYS A 6 -8.01 -6.48 0.87
C LYS A 6 -6.65 -5.79 0.98
N LEU A 7 -5.59 -6.53 0.68
CA LEU A 7 -4.21 -6.04 0.63
C LEU A 7 -4.03 -5.19 -0.64
N VAL A 8 -3.92 -3.87 -0.50
CA VAL A 8 -3.44 -3.00 -1.59
C VAL A 8 -1.94 -2.80 -1.41
N VAL A 9 -1.17 -3.68 -2.04
CA VAL A 9 0.20 -3.37 -2.46
C VAL A 9 0.06 -2.40 -3.62
N CYS A 10 0.53 -1.17 -3.47
CA CYS A 10 0.58 -0.21 -4.56
C CYS A 10 1.70 -0.62 -5.53
N ALA A 11 1.40 -1.58 -6.41
CA ALA A 11 2.19 -1.83 -7.60
C ALA A 11 1.65 -0.92 -8.71
N VAL A 12 2.33 0.18 -8.97
CA VAL A 12 2.15 0.96 -10.20
C VAL A 12 2.67 0.10 -11.35
N MET A 13 1.82 -0.78 -11.91
CA MET A 13 1.99 -1.35 -13.26
C MET A 13 0.68 -1.97 -13.74
N ALA A 14 0.05 -1.32 -14.73
CA ALA A 14 -0.55 -1.94 -15.94
C ALA A 14 -1.63 -1.02 -16.52
N VAL A 15 -1.23 0.02 -17.26
CA VAL A 15 -2.01 0.41 -18.43
C VAL A 15 -1.62 -0.59 -19.53
N GLN A 16 -2.29 -1.73 -19.57
CA GLN A 16 -2.32 -2.54 -20.79
C GLN A 16 -3.59 -2.21 -21.53
N SER A 17 -3.37 -1.54 -22.66
CA SER A 17 -4.28 -1.28 -23.76
C SER A 17 -5.20 -2.47 -24.03
N VAL A 18 -6.49 -2.28 -23.78
CA VAL A 18 -7.55 -3.12 -24.36
C VAL A 18 -7.64 -2.76 -25.83
N THR A 19 -6.74 -3.31 -26.65
CA THR A 19 -6.97 -3.40 -28.10
C THR A 19 -7.88 -4.59 -28.36
N ALA A 20 -9.01 -4.28 -28.96
CA ALA A 20 -10.11 -5.18 -29.23
C ALA A 20 -9.67 -6.48 -29.91
N ARG A 21 -10.08 -7.61 -29.34
CA ARG A 21 -10.15 -8.89 -30.06
C ARG A 21 -11.62 -9.30 -30.18
N SER A 22 -12.32 -8.60 -31.07
CA SER A 22 -13.70 -8.90 -31.45
C SER A 22 -13.72 -10.05 -32.46
N ALA A 23 -13.59 -11.29 -31.99
CA ALA A 23 -14.02 -12.46 -32.76
C ALA A 23 -14.15 -13.68 -31.85
N SER A 24 -15.37 -14.24 -31.82
CA SER A 24 -15.80 -15.46 -31.13
C SER A 24 -16.36 -15.29 -29.71
N LEU A 25 -17.54 -14.67 -29.62
CA LEU A 25 -18.52 -14.96 -28.57
C LEU A 25 -19.76 -15.59 -29.23
N ALA A 26 -19.65 -16.87 -29.57
CA ALA A 26 -20.82 -17.70 -29.86
C ALA A 26 -20.92 -18.76 -28.77
N ALA A 27 -22.07 -18.78 -28.09
CA ALA A 27 -22.55 -19.85 -27.22
C ALA A 27 -21.67 -20.23 -26.00
N GLY A 28 -21.71 -19.38 -24.97
CA GLY A 28 -21.34 -19.75 -23.61
C GLY A 28 -21.76 -18.64 -22.66
N ASN A 29 -22.38 -18.97 -21.52
CA ASN A 29 -22.62 -18.00 -20.45
C ASN A 29 -21.27 -17.55 -19.87
N VAL A 30 -20.66 -16.55 -20.48
CA VAL A 30 -19.44 -15.92 -19.97
C VAL A 30 -19.86 -15.03 -18.79
N SER A 31 -19.72 -15.57 -17.58
CA SER A 31 -19.78 -14.76 -16.37
C SER A 31 -18.50 -13.93 -16.28
N PHE A 32 -18.60 -12.63 -16.50
CA PHE A 32 -17.49 -11.73 -16.20
C PHE A 32 -17.29 -11.69 -14.68
N PRO A 33 -16.05 -11.80 -14.17
CA PRO A 33 -15.80 -11.68 -12.75
C PRO A 33 -16.34 -10.35 -12.25
N LYS A 34 -17.13 -10.38 -11.17
CA LYS A 34 -17.70 -9.17 -10.58
C LYS A 34 -16.56 -8.25 -10.14
N TYR A 35 -16.45 -7.09 -10.77
CA TYR A 35 -15.46 -6.09 -10.39
C TYR A 35 -15.74 -5.60 -8.97
N ASN A 36 -14.89 -5.99 -8.03
CA ASN A 36 -15.01 -5.62 -6.63
C ASN A 36 -14.32 -4.27 -6.39
N ARG A 37 -15.08 -3.18 -6.54
CA ARG A 37 -14.57 -1.82 -6.33
C ARG A 37 -14.07 -1.63 -4.89
N LEU A 38 -13.05 -0.79 -4.73
CA LEU A 38 -12.65 -0.30 -3.41
C LEU A 38 -13.78 0.56 -2.84
N SER A 39 -14.03 0.41 -1.53
CA SER A 39 -14.99 1.20 -0.78
C SER A 39 -14.29 1.78 0.45
N MET A 40 -14.66 3.00 0.84
CA MET A 40 -14.12 3.64 2.04
C MET A 40 -14.42 2.82 3.31
N ASN A 41 -15.50 2.03 3.30
CA ASN A 41 -15.92 1.23 4.46
C ASN A 41 -15.18 -0.11 4.58
N ASP A 42 -14.39 -0.52 3.59
CA ASP A 42 -13.73 -1.83 3.56
C ASP A 42 -12.26 -1.79 3.10
N THR A 43 -11.64 -0.62 3.24
CA THR A 43 -10.27 -0.37 2.77
C THR A 43 -9.43 0.22 3.90
N ALA A 44 -8.19 -0.27 4.01
CA ALA A 44 -7.13 0.31 4.84
C ALA A 44 -5.89 0.58 3.96
N ILE A 45 -5.06 1.53 4.38
CA ILE A 45 -3.81 1.88 3.71
C ILE A 45 -2.62 1.40 4.55
N LEU A 46 -1.69 0.71 3.90
CA LEU A 46 -0.48 0.21 4.52
C LEU A 46 0.72 0.92 3.90
N LEU A 47 1.44 1.72 4.68
CA LEU A 47 2.66 2.40 4.25
C LEU A 47 3.87 1.60 4.75
N ILE A 48 4.58 0.96 3.82
CA ILE A 48 5.65 0.01 4.13
C ILE A 48 6.99 0.61 3.70
N ASP A 49 7.84 0.88 4.69
CA ASP A 49 9.27 1.12 4.51
C ASP A 49 9.59 2.32 3.58
N HIS A 50 8.74 3.36 3.59
CA HIS A 50 9.02 4.66 2.97
C HIS A 50 10.07 5.44 3.78
N GLN A 51 11.28 4.88 3.83
CA GLN A 51 12.43 5.37 4.59
C GLN A 51 13.42 6.09 3.67
N VAL A 52 14.08 7.12 4.20
CA VAL A 52 14.94 8.02 3.42
C VAL A 52 16.10 7.28 2.73
N GLY A 53 16.72 6.31 3.41
CA GLY A 53 17.82 5.52 2.85
C GLY A 53 17.36 4.55 1.76
N LEU A 54 16.22 3.87 1.96
CA LEU A 54 15.65 2.98 0.95
C LEU A 54 15.15 3.74 -0.27
N GLN A 55 14.62 4.95 -0.08
CA GLN A 55 14.15 5.79 -1.17
C GLN A 55 15.27 6.13 -2.17
N ALA A 56 16.52 6.27 -1.71
CA ALA A 56 17.67 6.51 -2.57
C ALA A 56 17.97 5.34 -3.53
N LEU A 57 17.43 4.15 -3.26
CA LEU A 57 17.58 2.95 -4.08
C LEU A 57 16.52 2.83 -5.17
N VAL A 58 15.45 3.64 -5.12
CA VAL A 58 14.43 3.70 -6.17
C VAL A 58 15.05 4.36 -7.42
N LYS A 59 14.91 3.72 -8.59
CA LYS A 59 15.53 4.15 -9.87
C LYS A 59 14.60 4.10 -11.08
N ASP A 60 13.42 3.52 -10.91
CA ASP A 60 12.37 3.41 -11.92
C ASP A 60 11.46 4.65 -11.97
N PHE A 61 11.52 5.51 -10.95
CA PHE A 61 10.85 6.81 -10.89
C PHE A 61 11.86 7.93 -10.59
N ASP A 62 11.51 9.15 -11.00
CA ASP A 62 12.23 10.33 -10.53
C ASP A 62 11.95 10.54 -9.02
N THR A 63 12.94 11.05 -8.29
CA THR A 63 12.86 11.17 -6.83
C THR A 63 11.68 12.02 -6.36
N VAL A 64 11.40 13.12 -7.06
CA VAL A 64 10.35 14.08 -6.67
C VAL A 64 8.97 13.51 -6.97
N GLY A 65 8.79 12.93 -8.16
CA GLY A 65 7.56 12.26 -8.56
C GLY A 65 7.23 11.08 -7.65
N PHE A 66 8.23 10.28 -7.27
CA PHE A 66 8.05 9.21 -6.29
C PHE A 66 7.54 9.73 -4.95
N GLN A 67 8.20 10.75 -4.38
CA GLN A 67 7.78 11.35 -3.11
C GLN A 67 6.37 11.92 -3.20
N ASN A 68 6.07 12.68 -4.25
CA ASN A 68 4.75 13.26 -4.47
C ASN A 68 3.66 12.19 -4.56
N ASN A 69 3.92 11.06 -5.22
CA ASN A 69 2.95 9.97 -5.32
C ASN A 69 2.68 9.31 -3.95
N VAL A 70 3.72 9.08 -3.16
CA VAL A 70 3.60 8.53 -1.80
C VAL A 70 2.82 9.48 -0.90
N LEU A 71 3.15 10.78 -0.93
CA LEU A 71 2.47 11.79 -0.12
C LEU A 71 1.04 12.03 -0.59
N ALA A 72 0.75 11.91 -1.89
CA ALA A 72 -0.61 11.97 -2.40
C ALA A 72 -1.46 10.78 -1.89
N LEU A 73 -0.92 9.57 -1.90
CA LEU A 73 -1.60 8.40 -1.35
C LEU A 73 -1.87 8.55 0.15
N ALA A 74 -0.86 9.00 0.90
CA ALA A 74 -1.00 9.32 2.32
C ALA A 74 -2.05 10.41 2.57
N GLY A 75 -2.03 11.49 1.78
CA GLY A 75 -3.00 12.58 1.84
C GLY A 75 -4.44 12.11 1.57
N ILE A 76 -4.64 11.23 0.58
CA ILE A 76 -5.94 10.62 0.31
C ILE A 76 -6.41 9.78 1.50
N ALA A 77 -5.53 8.98 2.09
CA ALA A 77 -5.86 8.17 3.26
C ALA A 77 -6.31 9.04 4.45
N LYS A 78 -5.60 10.15 4.68
CA LYS A 78 -5.90 11.13 5.72
C LYS A 78 -7.25 11.82 5.48
N GLU A 79 -7.48 12.34 4.28
CA GLU A 79 -8.70 13.09 3.94
C GLU A 79 -9.95 12.20 4.02
N LEU A 80 -9.83 10.96 3.52
CA LEU A 80 -10.92 9.97 3.56
C LEU A 80 -11.04 9.26 4.91
N LYS A 81 -10.19 9.59 5.88
CA LYS A 81 -10.16 9.00 7.23
C LYS A 81 -10.08 7.47 7.20
N LEU A 82 -9.32 6.92 6.25
CA LEU A 82 -9.10 5.50 6.14
C LEU A 82 -8.19 5.02 7.30
N PRO A 83 -8.36 3.79 7.78
CA PRO A 83 -7.37 3.18 8.67
C PRO A 83 -6.00 3.14 7.99
N VAL A 84 -4.97 3.64 8.67
CA VAL A 84 -3.58 3.64 8.18
C VAL A 84 -2.71 2.82 9.14
N VAL A 85 -1.90 1.94 8.57
CA VAL A 85 -0.84 1.21 9.29
C VAL A 85 0.49 1.56 8.66
N ILE A 86 1.46 1.96 9.47
CA ILE A 86 2.79 2.37 9.03
C ILE A 86 3.81 1.42 9.62
N THR A 87 4.78 0.98 8.81
CA THR A 87 5.88 0.12 9.27
C THR A 87 7.20 0.57 8.66
N ALA A 88 8.29 0.32 9.38
CA ALA A 88 9.65 0.62 8.95
C ALA A 88 10.57 -0.56 9.23
N SER A 89 11.51 -0.84 8.32
CA SER A 89 12.51 -1.89 8.46
C SER A 89 13.82 -1.28 8.95
N VAL A 90 14.22 -1.62 10.18
CA VAL A 90 15.47 -1.20 10.83
C VAL A 90 15.74 0.31 10.66
N PRO A 91 14.86 1.20 11.16
CA PRO A 91 14.94 2.63 10.89
C PRO A 91 16.19 3.33 11.46
N GLU A 92 16.84 2.73 12.46
CA GLU A 92 18.09 3.19 13.04
C GLU A 92 19.33 2.74 12.24
N GLY A 93 19.12 1.90 11.21
CA GLY A 93 20.15 1.34 10.37
C GLY A 93 20.36 2.10 9.04
N PRO A 94 21.00 1.46 8.04
CA PRO A 94 21.29 2.09 6.75
C PRO A 94 20.04 2.43 5.92
N ASN A 95 18.89 1.81 6.25
CA ASN A 95 17.61 2.14 5.64
C ASN A 95 17.14 3.56 6.01
N GLY A 96 17.61 4.09 7.14
CA GLY A 96 17.30 5.43 7.63
C GLY A 96 15.90 5.55 8.22
N PRO A 97 15.54 6.74 8.75
CA PRO A 97 14.22 6.99 9.32
C PRO A 97 13.14 6.98 8.24
N LEU A 98 11.88 6.84 8.64
CA LEU A 98 10.74 7.13 7.78
C LEU A 98 10.77 8.58 7.28
N MET A 99 10.17 8.82 6.13
CA MET A 99 9.94 10.18 5.62
C MET A 99 9.21 11.04 6.68
N PRO A 100 9.78 12.18 7.10
CA PRO A 100 9.17 13.04 8.13
C PRO A 100 7.75 13.48 7.79
N GLU A 101 7.48 13.75 6.51
CA GLU A 101 6.18 14.21 6.03
C GLU A 101 5.06 13.19 6.31
N ILE A 102 5.37 11.89 6.28
CA ILE A 102 4.42 10.82 6.62
C ILE A 102 4.10 10.88 8.12
N LEU A 103 5.10 11.09 8.97
CA LEU A 103 4.91 11.17 10.42
C LEU A 103 4.12 12.43 10.81
N GLU A 104 4.35 13.55 10.13
CA GLU A 104 3.59 14.79 10.31
C GLU A 104 2.13 14.65 9.85
N MET A 105 1.87 13.86 8.80
CA MET A 105 0.51 13.58 8.36
C MET A 105 -0.26 12.73 9.37
N PHE A 106 0.42 11.82 10.06
CA PHE A 106 -0.17 10.81 10.96
C PHE A 106 0.49 10.79 12.35
N PRO A 107 0.42 11.88 13.14
CA PRO A 107 1.12 11.99 14.41
C PRO A 107 0.65 10.97 15.46
N ASP A 108 -0.61 10.52 15.36
CA ASP A 108 -1.24 9.60 16.31
C ASP A 108 -1.13 8.12 15.89
N VAL A 109 -0.57 7.82 14.70
CA VAL A 109 -0.44 6.45 14.21
C VAL A 109 0.85 5.84 14.74
N VAL A 110 0.72 4.72 15.45
CA VAL A 110 1.87 3.95 15.93
C VAL A 110 2.58 3.30 14.75
N VAL A 111 3.86 3.65 14.55
CA VAL A 111 4.73 3.01 13.57
C VAL A 111 5.20 1.66 14.10
N VAL A 112 5.02 0.61 13.30
CA VAL A 112 5.55 -0.73 13.60
C VAL A 112 6.99 -0.83 13.07
N SER A 113 7.98 -0.61 13.95
CA SER A 113 9.39 -0.84 13.63
C SER A 113 9.73 -2.32 13.64
N ARG A 114 10.34 -2.81 12.56
CA ARG A 114 10.78 -4.21 12.39
C ARG A 114 12.28 -4.29 12.53
N HIS A 115 12.80 -5.29 13.24
CA HIS A 115 14.22 -5.38 13.61
C HIS A 115 14.97 -6.49 12.89
N GLY A 116 14.36 -7.09 11.86
CA GLY A 116 15.01 -8.07 10.98
C GLY A 116 14.08 -8.66 9.93
N GLU A 117 12.77 -8.54 10.12
CA GLU A 117 11.76 -9.05 9.19
C GLU A 117 11.72 -8.20 7.91
N VAL A 118 12.20 -8.78 6.81
CA VAL A 118 12.07 -8.17 5.49
C VAL A 118 10.60 -8.14 5.07
N ASN A 119 9.91 -9.26 5.18
CA ASN A 119 8.47 -9.32 4.94
C ASN A 119 7.70 -8.76 6.14
N ALA A 120 6.99 -7.65 5.94
CA ALA A 120 6.18 -7.03 6.98
C ALA A 120 5.18 -7.99 7.62
N TRP A 121 4.65 -8.93 6.84
CA TRP A 121 3.69 -9.90 7.34
C TRP A 121 4.28 -10.90 8.33
N ASP A 122 5.61 -11.05 8.42
CA ASP A 122 6.24 -11.93 9.39
C ASP A 122 6.23 -11.32 10.80
N SER A 123 6.15 -9.99 10.93
CA SER A 123 5.99 -9.30 12.22
C SER A 123 4.59 -9.57 12.82
N PRO A 124 4.50 -10.15 14.02
CA PRO A 124 3.25 -10.31 14.74
C PRO A 124 2.54 -8.98 15.02
N GLU A 125 3.30 -7.94 15.32
CA GLU A 125 2.82 -6.59 15.63
C GLU A 125 2.17 -5.96 14.39
N PHE A 126 2.82 -6.09 13.23
CA PHE A 126 2.25 -5.60 11.97
C PHE A 126 0.95 -6.33 11.63
N ARG A 127 0.94 -7.67 11.69
CA ARG A 127 -0.31 -8.45 11.48
C ARG A 127 -1.41 -8.05 12.45
N ALA A 128 -1.07 -7.78 13.71
CA ALA A 128 -2.04 -7.37 14.72
C ALA A 128 -2.59 -5.96 14.43
N ALA A 129 -1.73 -5.00 14.05
CA ALA A 129 -2.14 -3.65 13.66
C ALA A 129 -3.08 -3.68 12.45
N VAL A 130 -2.74 -4.48 11.44
CA VAL A 130 -3.57 -4.67 10.26
C VAL A 130 -4.92 -5.31 10.61
N LYS A 131 -4.95 -6.37 11.43
CA LYS A 131 -6.23 -6.99 11.85
C LYS A 131 -7.12 -6.05 12.67
N LYS A 132 -6.56 -5.03 13.33
CA LYS A 132 -7.33 -4.04 14.08
C LYS A 132 -8.09 -3.07 13.16
N THR A 133 -7.76 -3.00 11.87
CA THR A 133 -8.48 -2.12 10.93
C THR A 133 -9.86 -2.63 10.54
N GLY A 134 -10.16 -3.92 10.78
CA GLY A 134 -11.38 -4.62 10.35
C GLY A 134 -11.09 -5.79 9.43
#